data_AF-A0A7C6JRR0-F1
#
_entry.id   AF-A0A7C6JRR0-F1
#
_cell.length_a   1.000
_cell.length_b   1.000
_cell.length_c   1.000
_cell.angle_alpha   90.00
_cell.angle_beta   90.00
_cell.angle_gamma   90.00
#
_symmetry.space_group_name_H-M   'P 1'
#
loop_
_entity.id
_entity.type
_entity.pdbx_description
1 polymer ?
#
loop_
_entity_poly.entity_id
_entity_poly.type
_entity_poly.pdbx_seq_one_letter_code
_entity_poly.pdbx_strand_id
1 'polypeptide(L)'
;MIQVILALGIGVLAGYFNLFKSAGRYIAGPVSTAGVVLLLFFMGAKIGADREIMNNLGIMGLEALVYAVTAIMGSLLMVWAWQFLEQRKTEGQKEGEGV
;
A
#
# COMPACT_ATOMS: atom_id res chain seq x y z
N MET A 1 13.23 -11.95 5.32
CA MET A 1 12.47 -10.86 5.98
C MET A 1 13.38 -9.91 6.76
N ILE A 2 14.25 -10.39 7.67
CA ILE A 2 15.20 -9.54 8.41
C ILE A 2 16.07 -8.64 7.50
N GLN A 3 16.50 -9.14 6.34
CA GLN A 3 17.31 -8.38 5.39
C GLN A 3 16.58 -7.17 4.81
N VAL A 4 15.29 -7.30 4.53
CA VAL A 4 14.46 -6.19 4.03
C VAL A 4 14.28 -5.14 5.11
N ILE A 5 14.05 -5.57 6.36
CA ILE A 5 13.93 -4.67 7.51
C ILE A 5 15.23 -3.89 7.74
N LEU A 6 16.39 -4.56 7.68
CA LEU A 6 17.70 -3.90 7.80
C LEU A 6 17.95 -2.92 6.66
N ALA A 7 17.64 -3.30 5.42
CA ALA A 7 17.79 -2.41 4.26
C ALA A 7 16.90 -1.16 4.36
N LEU A 8 15.65 -1.32 4.82
CA LEU A 8 14.74 -0.20 5.09
C LEU A 8 15.27 0.66 6.25
N GLY A 9 15.76 0.06 7.33
CA GLY A 9 16.35 0.78 8.45
C GLY A 9 17.55 1.64 8.04
N ILE A 10 18.47 1.08 7.24
CA ILE A 10 19.61 1.82 6.68
C ILE A 10 19.12 2.92 5.72
N GLY A 11 18.10 2.65 4.89
CA GLY A 11 17.53 3.64 3.98
C GLY A 11 16.91 4.84 4.71
N VAL A 12 16.19 4.60 5.82
CA VAL A 12 15.61 5.65 6.68
C VAL A 12 16.72 6.43 7.39
N LEU A 13 17.73 5.76 7.93
CA LEU A 13 18.89 6.42 8.55
C LEU A 13 19.63 7.30 7.53
N ALA A 14 19.93 6.77 6.34
CA ALA A 14 20.57 7.51 5.27
C ALA A 14 19.75 8.72 4.80
N GLY A 15 18.42 8.60 4.78
CA GLY A 15 17.50 9.72 4.53
C GLY A 15 17.52 10.76 5.65
N TYR A 16 17.60 10.33 6.91
CA TYR A 16 17.65 11.19 8.10
C TYR A 16 18.96 12.01 8.18
N PHE A 17 20.10 11.44 7.76
CA PHE A 17 21.38 12.16 7.67
C PHE A 17 21.40 13.25 6.57
N ASN A 18 20.27 13.48 5.87
CA ASN A 18 20.06 14.60 4.95
C ASN A 18 21.14 14.72 3.86
N LEU A 19 21.67 13.58 3.38
CA LEU A 19 22.74 13.48 2.37
C LEU A 19 22.40 14.18 1.04
N PHE A 20 21.12 14.50 0.80
CA PHE A 20 20.61 14.93 -0.49
C PHE A 20 19.98 16.33 -0.45
N LYS A 21 20.69 17.28 0.15
CA LYS A 21 20.19 18.63 0.50
C LYS A 21 19.81 19.56 -0.68
N SER A 22 20.01 19.20 -1.96
CA SER A 22 19.59 20.10 -3.06
C SER A 22 19.25 19.39 -4.39
N ALA A 23 20.07 18.46 -4.88
CA ALA A 23 19.79 17.80 -6.17
C ALA A 23 18.79 16.63 -6.07
N GLY A 24 18.66 16.02 -4.89
CA GLY A 24 17.96 14.74 -4.70
C GLY A 24 16.47 14.82 -4.94
N ARG A 25 15.86 15.96 -4.60
CA ARG A 25 14.42 16.14 -4.79
C ARG A 25 14.01 16.19 -6.27
N TYR A 26 14.93 16.60 -7.16
CA TYR A 26 14.66 16.67 -8.60
C TYR A 26 14.88 15.32 -9.31
N ILE A 27 15.90 14.56 -8.91
CA ILE A 27 16.19 13.23 -9.49
C ILE A 27 15.47 12.07 -8.78
N ALA A 28 14.99 12.22 -7.55
CA ALA A 28 14.31 11.15 -6.83
C ALA A 28 13.04 10.66 -7.54
N GLY A 29 12.27 11.56 -8.14
CA GLY A 29 11.07 11.18 -8.89
C GLY A 29 11.38 10.27 -10.08
N PRO A 30 12.16 10.73 -11.08
CA PRO A 30 12.53 9.92 -12.24
C PRO A 30 13.29 8.64 -11.87
N VAL A 31 14.20 8.69 -10.89
CA VAL A 31 14.97 7.52 -10.43
C VAL A 31 14.07 6.49 -9.76
N SER A 32 13.10 6.91 -8.94
CA SER A 32 12.13 6.00 -8.33
C SER A 32 11.25 5.36 -9.39
N THR A 33 10.77 6.12 -10.38
CA THR A 33 9.95 5.57 -11.48
C THR A 33 10.76 4.57 -12.31
N ALA A 34 11.99 4.90 -12.68
CA ALA A 34 12.88 3.97 -13.39
C ALA A 34 13.15 2.70 -12.55
N GLY A 35 13.34 2.86 -11.24
CA GLY A 35 13.50 1.75 -10.29
C GLY A 35 12.25 0.87 -10.22
N VAL A 36 11.06 1.44 -10.12
CA VAL A 36 9.79 0.69 -10.12
C VAL A 36 9.61 -0.06 -11.43
N VAL A 37 9.84 0.57 -12.57
CA VAL A 37 9.74 -0.09 -13.89
C VAL A 37 10.71 -1.26 -13.98
N LEU A 38 11.96 -1.07 -13.57
CA LEU A 38 12.99 -2.12 -13.58
C LEU A 38 12.67 -3.25 -12.60
N LEU A 39 12.15 -2.93 -11.41
CA LEU A 39 11.68 -3.92 -10.43
C LEU A 39 10.49 -4.72 -10.95
N LEU A 40 9.50 -4.06 -11.57
CA LEU A 40 8.35 -4.72 -12.19
C LEU A 40 8.79 -5.64 -13.32
N PHE A 41 9.76 -5.20 -14.14
CA PHE A 41 10.35 -6.02 -15.19
C PHE A 41 11.01 -7.28 -14.63
N PHE A 42 11.87 -7.15 -13.61
CA PHE A 42 12.49 -8.31 -12.98
C PHE A 42 11.50 -9.20 -12.24
N MET A 43 10.49 -8.63 -11.60
CA MET A 43 9.42 -9.40 -10.97
C MET A 43 8.69 -10.25 -12.02
N GLY A 44 8.30 -9.63 -13.14
CA GLY A 44 7.66 -10.32 -14.26
C GLY A 44 8.56 -11.39 -14.88
N ALA A 45 9.84 -11.10 -15.10
CA ALA A 45 10.80 -12.07 -15.62
C ALA A 45 10.98 -13.28 -14.68
N LYS A 46 11.08 -13.03 -13.37
CA LYS A 46 11.23 -14.08 -12.36
C LYS A 46 9.99 -14.97 -12.29
N ILE A 47 8.80 -14.38 -12.29
CA ILE A 47 7.53 -15.12 -12.29
C ILE A 47 7.33 -15.88 -13.60
N GLY A 48 7.71 -15.30 -14.75
CA GLY A 48 7.60 -15.92 -16.06
C GLY A 48 8.52 -17.13 -16.26
N ALA A 49 9.70 -17.12 -15.65
CA ALA A 49 10.64 -18.23 -15.67
C ALA A 49 10.26 -19.36 -14.68
N ASP A 50 9.39 -19.07 -13.72
CA ASP A 50 8.95 -20.03 -12.70
C ASP A 50 7.75 -20.83 -13.20
N ARG A 51 7.97 -22.12 -13.51
CA ARG A 51 6.92 -23.01 -14.02
C ARG A 51 5.82 -23.31 -13.00
N GLU A 52 6.14 -23.30 -11.71
CA GLU A 52 5.17 -23.57 -10.65
C GLU A 52 4.19 -22.41 -10.53
N ILE A 53 4.71 -21.18 -10.51
CA ILE A 53 3.87 -19.98 -10.52
C ILE A 53 3.08 -19.92 -11.83
N MET A 54 3.73 -20.10 -12.99
CA MET A 54 3.08 -20.07 -14.31
C MET A 54 1.90 -21.06 -14.42
N ASN A 55 2.07 -22.29 -13.92
CA ASN A 55 1.04 -23.31 -13.95
C ASN A 55 -0.11 -23.04 -12.96
N ASN A 56 0.17 -22.33 -11.87
CA ASN A 56 -0.81 -21.96 -10.85
C ASN A 56 -1.34 -20.52 -10.97
N LEU A 57 -0.99 -19.78 -12.04
CA LEU A 57 -1.41 -18.39 -12.24
C LEU A 57 -2.94 -18.23 -12.20
N GLY A 58 -3.69 -19.22 -12.67
CA GLY A 58 -5.15 -19.19 -12.62
C GLY A 58 -5.67 -19.15 -11.19
N ILE A 59 -5.13 -19.98 -10.30
CA ILE A 59 -5.52 -20.05 -8.88
C ILE A 59 -5.03 -18.79 -8.15
N MET A 60 -3.75 -18.41 -8.34
CA MET A 60 -3.18 -17.21 -7.73
C MET A 60 -3.89 -15.92 -8.17
N GLY A 61 -4.31 -15.86 -9.44
CA GLY A 61 -5.08 -14.75 -9.99
C GLY A 61 -6.49 -14.66 -9.40
N LEU A 62 -7.16 -15.80 -9.22
CA LEU A 62 -8.47 -15.85 -8.57
C LEU A 62 -8.37 -15.47 -7.09
N GLU A 63 -7.36 -15.99 -6.37
CA GLU A 63 -7.07 -15.60 -4.99
C GLU A 63 -6.82 -14.09 -4.90
N ALA A 64 -5.99 -13.54 -5.78
CA ALA A 64 -5.71 -12.10 -5.83
C ALA A 64 -6.98 -11.28 -6.11
N LEU A 65 -7.86 -11.74 -6.99
CA LEU A 65 -9.15 -11.10 -7.25
C LEU A 65 -10.03 -11.10 -6.00
N VAL A 66 -10.14 -12.24 -5.32
CA VAL A 66 -10.90 -12.34 -4.06
C VAL A 66 -10.32 -11.40 -3.01
N TYR A 67 -9.00 -11.40 -2.81
CA TYR A 67 -8.34 -10.47 -1.88
C TYR A 67 -8.60 -9.01 -2.24
N ALA A 68 -8.53 -8.64 -3.52
CA ALA A 68 -8.81 -7.27 -3.97
C ALA A 68 -10.26 -6.86 -3.67
N VAL A 69 -11.24 -7.70 -4.01
CA VAL A 69 -12.66 -7.42 -3.76
C VAL A 69 -12.93 -7.34 -2.25
N THR A 70 -12.41 -8.28 -1.46
CA THR A 70 -12.57 -8.29 0.00
C THR A 70 -11.92 -7.06 0.63
N ALA A 71 -10.73 -6.65 0.17
CA ALA A 71 -10.04 -5.46 0.67
C ALA A 71 -10.81 -4.18 0.33
N ILE A 72 -11.31 -4.05 -0.90
CA ILE A 72 -12.13 -2.90 -1.32
C ILE A 72 -13.42 -2.85 -0.51
N MET A 73 -14.15 -3.97 -0.41
CA MET A 73 -15.38 -4.07 0.39
C MET A 73 -15.11 -3.73 1.85
N GLY A 74 -14.05 -4.27 2.45
CA GLY A 74 -13.64 -3.96 3.82
C GLY A 74 -13.32 -2.48 4.01
N SER A 75 -12.57 -1.87 3.09
CA SER A 75 -12.26 -0.44 3.14
C SER A 75 -13.52 0.43 3.03
N LEU A 76 -14.45 0.09 2.14
CA LEU A 76 -15.71 0.83 1.98
C LEU A 76 -16.62 0.68 3.20
N LEU A 77 -16.74 -0.54 3.74
CA LEU A 77 -17.51 -0.80 4.97
C LEU A 77 -16.95 -0.01 6.15
N MET A 78 -15.62 0.11 6.26
CA MET A 78 -14.99 0.88 7.33
C MET A 78 -15.33 2.37 7.24
N VAL A 79 -15.28 2.95 6.03
CA VAL A 79 -15.65 4.36 5.79
C VAL A 79 -17.13 4.59 6.07
N TRP A 80 -17.99 3.67 5.62
CA TRP A 80 -19.43 3.76 5.86
C TRP A 80 -19.78 3.63 7.35
N ALA A 81 -19.13 2.69 8.06
CA ALA A 81 -19.28 2.56 9.51
C ALA A 81 -18.82 3.81 10.25
N TRP A 82 -17.70 4.42 9.84
CA TRP A 82 -17.23 5.68 10.41
C TRP A 82 -18.25 6.79 10.23
N GLN A 83 -18.75 6.98 9.00
CA GLN A 83 -19.78 7.99 8.70
C GLN A 83 -21.08 7.73 9.48
N PHE A 84 -21.50 6.47 9.61
CA PHE A 84 -22.69 6.09 10.35
C PHE A 84 -22.56 6.36 11.87
N LEU A 85 -21.39 6.08 12.45
CA LEU A 85 -21.10 6.40 13.86
C LEU A 85 -21.09 7.92 14.12
N GLU A 86 -20.61 8.71 13.16
CA GLU A 86 -20.53 10.17 13.29
C GLU A 86 -21.92 10.83 13.14
N GLN A 87 -22.79 10.27 12.30
CA GLN A 87 -24.20 10.69 12.21
C GLN A 87 -24.99 10.42 13.51
N ARG A 88 -24.75 9.28 14.16
CA ARG A 88 -25.34 8.97 15.48
C ARG A 88 -24.88 9.92 16.59
N LYS A 89 -23.65 10.45 16.49
CA LYS A 89 -23.11 11.41 17.45
C LYS A 89 -23.73 12.81 17.32
N THR A 90 -24.33 13.12 16.17
CA THR A 90 -24.94 14.42 15.88
C THR A 90 -26.44 14.45 16.20
N GLU A 91 -27.13 13.30 16.13
CA GLU A 91 -28.55 13.17 16.55
C GLU A 91 -28.72 13.17 18.08
N GLY A 92 -27.78 12.57 18.83
CA GLY A 92 -27.83 12.53 20.30
C GLY A 92 -27.53 13.85 21.02
N GLN A 93 -27.11 14.91 20.31
CA GLN A 93 -26.83 16.22 20.92
C GLN A 93 -28.03 17.18 20.85
N LYS A 94 -29.10 16.86 20.11
CA LYS A 94 -30.31 17.71 20.03
C LYS A 94 -31.41 17.36 21.06
N GLU A 95 -31.33 16.25 21.76
CA GLU A 95 -32.28 15.88 22.84
C GLU A 95 -31.80 16.31 24.25
N GLY A 96 -30.58 16.83 24.39
CA GLY A 96 -29.99 17.18 25.69
C GLY A 96 -30.05 18.66 26.11
N GLU A 97 -30.47 19.57 25.22
CA GLU A 97 -30.58 21.02 25.51
C GLU A 97 -32.05 21.49 25.57
N GLY A 98 -32.97 20.61 25.97
CA GLY A 98 -34.42 20.87 26.00
C GLY A 98 -35.12 20.49 27.31
N VAL A 99 -34.41 20.45 28.45
CA VAL A 99 -35.01 20.31 29.79
C VAL A 99 -34.53 21.42 30.70
#